data_AF-A0A7X6XI06-F1
#
_entry.id   AF-A0A7X6XI06-F1
#
_cell.length_a   1.000
_cell.length_b   1.000
_cell.length_c   1.000
_cell.angle_alpha   90.00
_cell.angle_beta   90.00
_cell.angle_gamma   90.00
#
_symmetry.space_group_name_H-M   'P 1'
#
loop_
_entity.id
_entity.type
_entity.pdbx_description
1 polymer ?
#
loop_
_entity_poly.entity_id
_entity_poly.type
_entity_poly.pdbx_seq_one_letter_code
_entity_poly.pdbx_strand_id
1 'polypeptide(L)'
;MSDKIYHPVTGEIIDLADLEDKCAFIEDRLYKPIVWQSFHFDEYDQKNKTFGIEIELNTATDANNNPQARIDICKKLLKVLNREGKHFHIMRDNSVRNGLELVSAPMTYKYWTEKFNVKEINDLFKSLKLSATVDTGLHIHVGITHTRRLREVFLQLFAISYPMWVYLSDRRFERLQERYVSTNYFVDKQELKTRYEATIKSLIKTGTSKVDYEWLGYYDYHIEDRYLGLNFFNENTIEFRMFAGTNNFFDIFKNLTFVRVIVDLVDEISELRVNDVFDLETFVRRTQSELMLKETVRYIRFVNMQENKQRIFYNNFMFLDAYWYRVSINNVERKELALKKAVYQDYLKIMDKINPNNPDHNCAQTQNLKKDIDLLLVNEILEVVYTDEKKIYMVSVRGSTTTIGVDKKQANHEYVFLRGVSRNLIL
;
A
#
# COMPACT_ATOMS: atom_id res chain seq x y z
N MET A 1 5.16 16.70 -30.03
CA MET A 1 4.35 15.48 -29.82
C MET A 1 2.93 15.83 -30.20
N SER A 2 2.22 14.91 -30.87
CA SER A 2 0.80 15.05 -31.16
C SER A 2 0.01 15.27 -29.86
N ASP A 3 -1.01 16.14 -29.88
CA ASP A 3 -1.97 16.29 -28.77
C ASP A 3 -3.10 15.25 -28.84
N LYS A 4 -2.99 14.28 -29.75
CA LYS A 4 -3.94 13.18 -29.87
C LYS A 4 -3.75 12.12 -28.80
N ILE A 5 -4.87 11.65 -28.26
CA ILE A 5 -4.95 10.61 -27.23
C ILE A 5 -6.06 9.63 -27.57
N TYR A 6 -6.04 8.45 -26.96
CA TYR A 6 -7.18 7.56 -26.93
C TYR A 6 -8.15 8.00 -25.82
N HIS A 7 -9.39 8.29 -26.20
CA HIS A 7 -10.42 8.78 -25.29
C HIS A 7 -10.64 7.78 -24.13
N PRO A 8 -10.57 8.21 -22.85
CA PRO A 8 -10.61 7.30 -21.68
C PRO A 8 -11.91 6.52 -21.53
N VAL A 9 -13.03 7.03 -22.07
CA VAL A 9 -14.35 6.35 -22.09
C VAL A 9 -14.64 5.61 -23.40
N THR A 10 -14.54 6.25 -24.57
CA THR A 10 -14.93 5.65 -25.86
C THR A 10 -13.81 4.83 -26.53
N GLY A 11 -12.55 5.19 -26.29
CA GLY A 11 -11.38 4.60 -26.96
C GLY A 11 -11.07 5.18 -28.34
N GLU A 12 -11.87 6.15 -28.82
CA GLU A 12 -11.61 6.85 -30.07
C GLU A 12 -10.38 7.76 -29.96
N ILE A 13 -9.67 7.96 -31.08
CA ILE A 13 -8.56 8.90 -31.13
C ILE A 13 -9.12 10.31 -31.29
N ILE A 14 -8.85 11.18 -30.31
CA ILE A 14 -9.30 12.57 -30.29
C ILE A 14 -8.13 13.50 -30.02
N ASP A 15 -8.27 14.79 -30.38
CA ASP A 15 -7.36 15.82 -29.88
C ASP A 15 -7.68 16.13 -28.40
N LEU A 16 -6.66 16.30 -27.56
CA LEU A 16 -6.84 16.50 -26.11
C LEU A 16 -7.69 17.73 -25.77
N ALA A 17 -7.67 18.76 -26.62
CA ALA A 17 -8.49 19.96 -26.47
C ALA A 17 -9.99 19.65 -26.55
N ASP A 18 -10.36 18.60 -27.27
CA ASP A 18 -11.76 18.17 -27.46
C ASP A 18 -12.23 17.21 -26.36
N LEU A 19 -11.33 16.78 -25.44
CA LEU A 19 -11.71 15.92 -24.33
C LEU A 19 -12.58 16.69 -23.33
N GLU A 20 -13.84 16.28 -23.23
CA GLU A 20 -14.79 16.81 -22.25
C GLU A 20 -14.31 16.58 -20.81
N ASP A 21 -14.54 17.56 -19.93
CA ASP A 21 -14.08 17.52 -18.55
C ASP A 21 -14.63 16.32 -17.76
N LYS A 22 -15.90 15.96 -18.00
CA LYS A 22 -16.56 14.77 -17.39
C LYS A 22 -15.92 13.44 -17.82
N CYS A 23 -15.19 13.44 -18.93
CA CYS A 23 -14.48 12.28 -19.44
C CYS A 23 -13.01 12.29 -18.99
N ALA A 24 -12.43 13.47 -18.75
CA ALA A 24 -11.12 13.59 -18.13
C ALA A 24 -11.15 13.19 -16.65
N PHE A 25 -12.23 13.52 -15.93
CA PHE A 25 -12.45 13.15 -14.54
C PHE A 25 -13.90 12.69 -14.33
N ILE A 26 -14.04 11.40 -14.01
CA ILE A 26 -15.34 10.78 -13.82
C ILE A 26 -15.76 10.94 -12.36
N GLU A 27 -16.83 11.72 -12.12
CA GLU A 27 -17.34 11.99 -10.76
C GLU A 27 -17.96 10.75 -10.09
N ASP A 28 -18.43 9.78 -10.87
CA ASP A 28 -18.93 8.51 -10.35
C ASP A 28 -17.79 7.60 -9.89
N ARG A 29 -17.63 7.51 -8.56
CA ARG A 29 -16.66 6.62 -7.90
C ARG A 29 -16.91 5.12 -8.09
N LEU A 30 -18.03 4.73 -8.68
CA LEU A 30 -18.35 3.33 -8.99
C LEU A 30 -18.31 3.07 -10.49
N TYR A 31 -17.85 4.04 -11.28
CA TYR A 31 -17.76 3.91 -12.71
C TYR A 31 -16.94 2.67 -13.08
N LYS A 32 -17.50 1.87 -13.98
CA LYS A 32 -16.81 0.77 -14.63
C LYS A 32 -17.15 0.82 -16.11
N PRO A 33 -16.17 0.65 -17.01
CA PRO A 33 -16.46 0.43 -18.42
C PRO A 33 -17.43 -0.75 -18.58
N ILE A 34 -18.43 -0.60 -19.46
CA ILE A 34 -19.35 -1.69 -19.81
C ILE A 34 -18.57 -2.88 -20.37
N VAL A 35 -17.54 -2.57 -21.18
CA VAL A 35 -16.60 -3.55 -21.73
C VAL A 35 -15.19 -3.12 -21.38
N TRP A 36 -14.45 -4.04 -20.76
CA TRP A 36 -13.01 -3.90 -20.57
C TRP A 36 -12.28 -4.36 -21.82
N GLN A 37 -11.49 -3.46 -22.42
CA GLN A 37 -10.56 -3.82 -23.47
C GLN A 37 -9.28 -4.34 -22.83
N SER A 38 -8.89 -5.57 -23.15
CA SER A 38 -7.60 -6.12 -22.75
C SER A 38 -6.50 -5.74 -23.73
N PHE A 39 -5.32 -5.41 -23.20
CA PHE A 39 -4.14 -5.10 -24.01
C PHE A 39 -3.07 -6.19 -23.84
N HIS A 40 -2.56 -6.66 -24.97
CA HIS A 40 -1.56 -7.72 -25.06
C HIS A 40 -0.41 -7.20 -25.91
N PHE A 41 0.83 -7.61 -25.61
CA PHE A 41 2.00 -7.09 -26.32
C PHE A 41 2.04 -7.56 -27.78
N ASP A 42 1.66 -8.81 -27.99
CA ASP A 42 1.56 -9.45 -29.30
C ASP A 42 0.43 -10.50 -29.28
N GLU A 43 0.17 -11.14 -30.42
CA GLU A 43 -0.86 -12.16 -30.58
C GLU A 43 -0.61 -13.43 -29.74
N TYR A 44 0.65 -13.76 -29.46
CA TYR A 44 1.03 -14.94 -28.68
C TYR A 44 0.82 -14.72 -27.18
N ASP A 45 0.90 -13.46 -26.75
CA ASP A 45 0.66 -12.99 -25.39
C ASP A 45 -0.83 -12.93 -25.01
N GLN A 46 -1.75 -13.18 -25.96
CA GLN A 46 -3.21 -13.23 -25.69
C GLN A 46 -3.63 -14.32 -24.70
N LYS A 47 -2.82 -15.39 -24.60
CA LYS A 47 -3.07 -16.49 -23.67
C LYS A 47 -2.59 -16.18 -22.24
N ASN A 48 -1.77 -15.13 -22.07
CA ASN A 48 -1.24 -14.77 -20.77
C ASN A 48 -2.27 -13.98 -19.97
N LYS A 49 -2.14 -14.09 -18.64
CA LYS A 49 -2.99 -13.37 -17.71
C LYS A 49 -2.80 -11.87 -17.83
N THR A 50 -3.90 -11.16 -17.66
CA THR A 50 -3.93 -9.71 -17.63
C THR A 50 -3.98 -9.21 -16.19
N PHE A 51 -3.43 -8.01 -16.01
CA PHE A 51 -3.30 -7.31 -14.75
C PHE A 51 -3.88 -5.91 -14.93
N GLY A 52 -4.87 -5.57 -14.11
CA GLY A 52 -5.37 -4.19 -13.94
C GLY A 52 -4.82 -3.59 -12.65
N ILE A 53 -4.66 -2.27 -12.59
CA ILE A 53 -4.23 -1.56 -11.39
C ILE A 53 -5.17 -0.40 -11.08
N GLU A 54 -5.41 -0.18 -9.79
CA GLU A 54 -6.08 1.00 -9.25
C GLU A 54 -5.05 1.76 -8.41
N ILE A 55 -4.74 3.01 -8.76
CA ILE A 55 -3.76 3.84 -8.06
C ILE A 55 -4.48 5.04 -7.47
N GLU A 56 -4.50 5.12 -6.14
CA GLU A 56 -5.05 6.26 -5.42
C GLU A 56 -3.96 7.32 -5.17
N LEU A 57 -4.24 8.57 -5.50
CA LEU A 57 -3.34 9.71 -5.34
C LEU A 57 -4.08 10.93 -4.83
N ASN A 58 -3.39 11.76 -4.06
CA ASN A 58 -3.87 13.06 -3.63
C ASN A 58 -3.28 14.18 -4.51
N THR A 59 -4.15 15.08 -4.95
CA THR A 59 -3.76 16.35 -5.55
C THR A 59 -3.52 17.42 -4.48
N ALA A 60 -2.63 18.38 -4.78
CA ALA A 60 -2.41 19.54 -3.93
C ALA A 60 -3.71 20.36 -3.77
N THR A 61 -3.87 21.05 -2.64
CA THR A 61 -5.14 21.68 -2.21
C THR A 61 -5.77 22.66 -3.19
N ASP A 62 -5.00 23.22 -4.12
CA ASP A 62 -5.53 24.13 -5.13
C ASP A 62 -6.61 23.46 -5.98
N ALA A 63 -6.57 22.13 -6.19
CA ALA A 63 -7.52 21.40 -7.02
C ALA A 63 -8.93 21.22 -6.41
N ASN A 64 -9.08 21.36 -5.09
CA ASN A 64 -10.41 21.33 -4.45
C ASN A 64 -11.13 22.68 -4.55
N ASN A 65 -10.37 23.78 -4.42
CA ASN A 65 -10.89 25.13 -4.59
C ASN A 65 -10.95 25.56 -6.07
N ASN A 66 -10.26 24.85 -6.95
CA ASN A 66 -10.26 25.05 -8.39
C ASN A 66 -10.51 23.70 -9.10
N PRO A 67 -11.78 23.32 -9.33
CA PRO A 67 -12.13 22.11 -10.06
C PRO A 67 -11.45 22.01 -11.42
N GLN A 68 -11.25 23.13 -12.12
CA GLN A 68 -10.57 23.14 -13.41
C GLN A 68 -9.11 22.69 -13.30
N ALA A 69 -8.40 23.09 -12.24
CA ALA A 69 -7.02 22.65 -12.04
C ALA A 69 -6.91 21.12 -11.88
N ARG A 70 -7.93 20.48 -11.28
CA ARG A 70 -8.03 19.01 -11.20
C ARG A 70 -8.21 18.39 -12.57
N ILE A 71 -9.14 18.94 -13.36
CA ILE A 71 -9.37 18.50 -14.73
C ILE A 71 -8.09 18.62 -15.56
N ASP A 72 -7.36 19.74 -15.44
CA ASP A 72 -6.12 19.95 -16.17
C ASP A 72 -5.02 18.95 -15.77
N ILE A 73 -4.96 18.58 -14.48
CA ILE A 73 -4.11 17.48 -13.98
C ILE A 73 -4.51 16.18 -14.67
N CYS A 74 -5.80 15.83 -14.68
CA CYS A 74 -6.30 14.61 -15.31
C CYS A 74 -6.01 14.57 -16.83
N LYS A 75 -6.21 15.68 -17.54
CA LYS A 75 -5.89 15.79 -18.98
C LYS A 75 -4.40 15.56 -19.24
N LYS A 76 -3.52 16.12 -18.40
CA LYS A 76 -2.06 15.89 -18.49
C LYS A 76 -1.66 14.44 -18.21
N LEU A 77 -2.31 13.80 -17.24
CA LEU A 77 -2.12 12.37 -16.96
C LEU A 77 -2.53 11.51 -18.15
N LEU A 78 -3.75 11.71 -18.66
CA LEU A 78 -4.29 10.95 -19.80
C LEU A 78 -3.48 11.16 -21.08
N LYS A 79 -2.91 12.34 -21.29
CA LYS A 79 -1.99 12.59 -22.43
C LYS A 79 -0.81 11.65 -22.47
N VAL A 80 -0.28 11.25 -21.32
CA VAL A 80 0.83 10.30 -21.22
C VAL A 80 0.30 8.87 -21.18
N LEU A 81 -0.68 8.60 -20.31
CA LEU A 81 -1.16 7.24 -20.05
C LEU A 81 -1.94 6.64 -21.22
N ASN A 82 -2.70 7.44 -21.97
CA ASN A 82 -3.54 7.00 -23.07
C ASN A 82 -3.00 7.38 -24.45
N ARG A 83 -1.69 7.54 -24.58
CA ARG A 83 -1.05 7.90 -25.86
C ARG A 83 -1.13 6.79 -26.90
N GLU A 84 -0.98 5.54 -26.46
CA GLU A 84 -0.91 4.35 -27.32
C GLU A 84 -2.12 3.41 -27.19
N GLY A 85 -3.11 3.77 -26.38
CA GLY A 85 -4.31 2.98 -26.18
C GLY A 85 -5.21 3.56 -25.10
N LYS A 86 -6.46 3.07 -25.01
CA LYS A 86 -7.40 3.41 -23.93
C LYS A 86 -6.98 2.70 -22.64
N HIS A 87 -5.86 3.13 -22.08
CA HIS A 87 -5.20 2.43 -20.99
C HIS A 87 -5.76 2.78 -19.62
N PHE A 88 -6.17 4.01 -19.39
CA PHE A 88 -6.63 4.48 -18.10
C PHE A 88 -7.89 5.34 -18.24
N HIS A 89 -8.71 5.29 -17.20
CA HIS A 89 -9.64 6.35 -16.87
C HIS A 89 -9.33 6.86 -15.46
N ILE A 90 -9.78 8.08 -15.16
CA ILE A 90 -9.52 8.73 -13.88
C ILE A 90 -10.87 9.08 -13.26
N MET A 91 -11.06 8.69 -12.01
CA MET A 91 -12.31 8.85 -11.30
C MET A 91 -12.09 9.48 -9.91
N ARG A 92 -13.19 9.97 -9.34
CA ARG A 92 -13.21 10.45 -7.96
C ARG A 92 -13.07 9.27 -7.01
N ASP A 93 -12.16 9.40 -6.05
CA ASP A 93 -12.11 8.55 -4.88
C ASP A 93 -12.46 9.35 -3.63
N ASN A 94 -13.48 8.88 -2.91
CA ASN A 94 -13.98 9.50 -1.67
C ASN A 94 -13.32 8.92 -0.42
N SER A 95 -12.46 7.93 -0.57
CA SER A 95 -11.76 7.30 0.53
C SER A 95 -10.44 7.95 0.90
N VAL A 96 -9.82 8.56 -0.09
CA VAL A 96 -8.72 9.49 0.09
C VAL A 96 -9.27 10.92 0.09
N ARG A 97 -8.44 11.87 0.52
CA ARG A 97 -8.84 13.28 0.65
C ARG A 97 -9.09 13.95 -0.71
N ASN A 98 -8.12 14.69 -1.24
CA ASN A 98 -8.27 15.39 -2.53
C ASN A 98 -7.94 14.41 -3.67
N GLY A 99 -8.72 13.33 -3.69
CA GLY A 99 -8.41 12.06 -4.31
C GLY A 99 -8.66 11.99 -5.81
N LEU A 100 -7.72 11.37 -6.49
CA LEU A 100 -7.86 10.81 -7.83
C LEU A 100 -7.59 9.31 -7.74
N GLU A 101 -8.40 8.51 -8.41
CA GLU A 101 -8.13 7.10 -8.63
C GLU A 101 -7.90 6.87 -10.12
N LEU A 102 -6.70 6.40 -10.45
CA LEU A 102 -6.33 6.02 -11.80
C LEU A 102 -6.60 4.53 -11.95
N VAL A 103 -7.55 4.17 -12.81
CA VAL A 103 -7.93 2.78 -13.04
C VAL A 103 -7.49 2.37 -14.43
N SER A 104 -6.65 1.34 -14.49
CA SER A 104 -6.15 0.84 -15.77
C SER A 104 -7.10 -0.18 -16.40
N ALA A 105 -7.03 -0.29 -17.72
CA ALA A 105 -7.45 -1.45 -18.45
C ALA A 105 -6.63 -2.70 -18.03
N PRO A 106 -7.18 -3.92 -18.20
CA PRO A 106 -6.43 -5.14 -18.00
C PRO A 106 -5.35 -5.28 -19.08
N MET A 107 -4.09 -5.49 -18.68
CA MET A 107 -2.97 -5.64 -19.61
C MET A 107 -2.05 -6.77 -19.19
N THR A 108 -1.45 -7.49 -20.14
CA THR A 108 -0.45 -8.49 -19.79
C THR A 108 0.77 -7.87 -19.13
N TYR A 109 1.51 -8.66 -18.34
CA TYR A 109 2.73 -8.20 -17.70
C TYR A 109 3.78 -7.69 -18.72
N LYS A 110 3.88 -8.37 -19.87
CA LYS A 110 4.76 -7.95 -20.97
C LYS A 110 4.31 -6.61 -21.55
N TYR A 111 3.01 -6.39 -21.73
CA TYR A 111 2.50 -5.10 -22.19
C TYR A 111 2.84 -3.98 -21.21
N TRP A 112 2.60 -4.17 -19.91
CA TRP A 112 2.97 -3.21 -18.86
C TRP A 112 4.44 -2.81 -18.96
N THR A 113 5.33 -3.80 -19.01
CA THR A 113 6.79 -3.58 -18.93
C THR A 113 7.39 -2.96 -20.19
N GLU A 114 6.81 -3.22 -21.35
CA GLU A 114 7.34 -2.75 -22.63
C GLU A 114 6.69 -1.46 -23.15
N LYS A 115 5.44 -1.16 -22.76
CA LYS A 115 4.70 -0.01 -23.29
C LYS A 115 4.74 1.25 -22.43
N PHE A 116 5.01 1.12 -21.14
CA PHE A 116 5.00 2.26 -20.23
C PHE A 116 6.41 2.73 -19.90
N ASN A 117 6.69 4.00 -20.20
CA ASN A 117 7.92 4.64 -19.75
C ASN A 117 7.80 5.04 -18.28
N VAL A 118 8.28 4.18 -17.39
CA VAL A 118 8.24 4.36 -15.93
C VAL A 118 8.86 5.70 -15.50
N LYS A 119 9.96 6.13 -16.13
CA LYS A 119 10.62 7.39 -15.80
C LYS A 119 9.76 8.59 -16.18
N GLU A 120 9.17 8.58 -17.37
CA GLU A 120 8.29 9.65 -17.84
C GLU A 120 7.08 9.84 -16.93
N ILE A 121 6.44 8.74 -16.52
CA ILE A 121 5.26 8.77 -15.63
C ILE A 121 5.63 9.29 -14.24
N ASN A 122 6.79 8.88 -13.71
CA ASN A 122 7.30 9.38 -12.43
C ASN A 122 7.60 10.88 -12.47
N ASP A 123 8.25 11.35 -13.53
CA ASP A 123 8.56 12.77 -13.71
C ASP A 123 7.25 13.57 -13.85
N LEU A 124 6.23 13.01 -14.51
CA LEU A 124 4.90 13.60 -14.60
C LEU A 124 4.22 13.70 -13.22
N PHE A 125 4.17 12.63 -12.44
CA PHE A 125 3.56 12.63 -11.10
C PHE A 125 4.20 13.69 -10.19
N LYS A 126 5.54 13.80 -10.23
CA LYS A 126 6.29 14.83 -9.50
C LYS A 126 5.94 16.24 -9.99
N SER A 127 5.90 16.45 -11.31
CA SER A 127 5.58 17.77 -11.89
C SER A 127 4.17 18.25 -11.55
N LEU A 128 3.23 17.32 -11.43
CA LEU A 128 1.84 17.56 -11.06
C LEU A 128 1.63 17.62 -9.54
N LYS A 129 2.71 17.46 -8.74
CA LYS A 129 2.69 17.43 -7.28
C LYS A 129 1.67 16.43 -6.72
N LEU A 130 1.56 15.28 -7.38
CA LEU A 130 0.74 14.18 -6.88
C LEU A 130 1.46 13.50 -5.72
N SER A 131 0.70 13.23 -4.66
CA SER A 131 1.21 12.65 -3.44
C SER A 131 0.46 11.38 -3.10
N ALA A 132 1.17 10.42 -2.54
CA ALA A 132 0.59 9.24 -1.93
C ALA A 132 0.87 9.29 -0.43
N THR A 133 -0.21 9.19 0.34
CA THR A 133 -0.28 9.39 1.79
C THR A 133 -0.85 8.13 2.46
N VAL A 134 -0.94 8.14 3.79
CA VAL A 134 -1.37 6.97 4.57
C VAL A 134 -2.74 6.43 4.17
N ASP A 135 -3.66 7.31 3.75
CA ASP A 135 -5.02 6.99 3.28
C ASP A 135 -5.06 6.42 1.86
N THR A 136 -3.99 6.57 1.07
CA THR A 136 -3.95 6.08 -0.33
C THR A 136 -3.60 4.60 -0.42
N GLY A 137 -4.14 3.93 -1.44
CA GLY A 137 -3.89 2.53 -1.79
C GLY A 137 -3.40 2.30 -3.22
N LEU A 138 -2.94 1.08 -3.42
CA LEU A 138 -2.64 0.49 -4.72
C LEU A 138 -3.30 -0.88 -4.74
N HIS A 139 -4.20 -1.09 -5.69
CA HIS A 139 -4.81 -2.40 -5.92
C HIS A 139 -4.31 -3.00 -7.22
N ILE A 140 -4.13 -4.32 -7.23
CA ILE A 140 -3.74 -5.08 -8.42
C ILE A 140 -4.78 -6.17 -8.65
N HIS A 141 -5.43 -6.13 -9.80
CA HIS A 141 -6.43 -7.10 -10.24
C HIS A 141 -5.79 -8.06 -11.23
N VAL A 142 -5.91 -9.36 -10.98
CA VAL A 142 -5.44 -10.41 -11.88
C VAL A 142 -6.66 -11.01 -12.56
N GLY A 143 -6.70 -11.00 -13.89
CA GLY A 143 -7.72 -11.67 -14.68
C GLY A 143 -7.56 -13.19 -14.57
N ILE A 144 -8.41 -13.82 -13.76
CA ILE A 144 -8.36 -15.26 -13.50
C ILE A 144 -9.71 -15.76 -12.96
N THR A 145 -10.24 -16.79 -13.59
CA THR A 145 -11.34 -17.57 -12.99
C THR A 145 -10.77 -18.54 -11.97
N HIS A 146 -11.03 -18.29 -10.69
CA HIS A 146 -10.37 -19.02 -9.61
C HIS A 146 -11.19 -20.22 -9.12
N THR A 147 -10.57 -21.39 -9.06
CA THR A 147 -11.14 -22.59 -8.43
C THR A 147 -10.93 -22.57 -6.91
N ARG A 148 -11.66 -23.42 -6.17
CA ARG A 148 -11.42 -23.61 -4.73
C ARG A 148 -9.95 -23.93 -4.43
N ARG A 149 -9.37 -24.86 -5.17
CA ARG A 149 -7.98 -25.31 -4.97
C ARG A 149 -6.96 -24.20 -5.24
N LEU A 150 -7.24 -23.34 -6.21
CA LEU A 150 -6.38 -22.19 -6.50
C LEU A 150 -6.42 -21.19 -5.34
N ARG A 151 -7.59 -20.92 -4.77
CA ARG A 151 -7.73 -20.04 -3.60
C ARG A 151 -7.04 -20.61 -2.36
N GLU A 152 -7.14 -21.91 -2.11
CA GLU A 152 -6.41 -22.59 -1.03
C GLU A 152 -4.90 -22.37 -1.14
N VAL A 153 -4.32 -22.58 -2.33
CA VAL A 153 -2.87 -22.37 -2.51
C VAL A 153 -2.47 -20.91 -2.43
N PHE A 154 -3.27 -19.98 -2.95
CA PHE A 154 -3.04 -18.56 -2.72
C PHE A 154 -2.94 -18.23 -1.23
N LEU A 155 -3.89 -18.70 -0.41
CA LEU A 155 -3.90 -18.46 1.02
C LEU A 155 -2.68 -19.08 1.72
N GLN A 156 -2.30 -20.31 1.36
CA GLN A 156 -1.13 -21.00 1.91
C GLN A 156 0.17 -20.27 1.60
N LEU A 157 0.41 -19.95 0.33
CA LEU A 157 1.61 -19.22 -0.09
C LEU A 157 1.65 -17.83 0.55
N PHE A 158 0.50 -17.16 0.63
CA PHE A 158 0.38 -15.87 1.30
C PHE A 158 0.73 -15.98 2.79
N ALA A 159 0.29 -17.01 3.49
CA ALA A 159 0.60 -17.26 4.90
C ALA A 159 2.10 -17.49 5.13
N ILE A 160 2.69 -18.37 4.32
CA ILE A 160 4.12 -18.73 4.38
C ILE A 160 4.98 -17.48 4.18
N SER A 161 4.60 -16.61 3.24
CA SER A 161 5.35 -15.42 2.85
C SER A 161 4.85 -14.13 3.49
N TYR A 162 3.93 -14.19 4.46
CA TYR A 162 3.24 -13.02 5.01
C TYR A 162 4.17 -11.89 5.50
N PRO A 163 5.29 -12.15 6.20
CA PRO A 163 6.23 -11.08 6.57
C PRO A 163 6.80 -10.31 5.37
N MET A 164 7.01 -10.99 4.23
CA MET A 164 7.50 -10.36 3.00
C MET A 164 6.40 -9.49 2.37
N TRP A 165 5.13 -9.94 2.40
CA TRP A 165 4.00 -9.11 1.97
C TRP A 165 3.85 -7.86 2.83
N VAL A 166 3.92 -7.97 4.16
CA VAL A 166 3.83 -6.81 5.05
C VAL A 166 4.97 -5.82 4.76
N TYR A 167 6.19 -6.31 4.59
CA TYR A 167 7.34 -5.47 4.22
C TYR A 167 7.16 -4.80 2.83
N LEU A 168 6.78 -5.57 1.81
CA LEU A 168 6.58 -5.09 0.45
C LEU A 168 5.41 -4.10 0.34
N SER A 169 4.36 -4.33 1.12
CA SER A 169 3.16 -3.50 1.12
C SER A 169 3.44 -2.05 1.52
N ASP A 170 4.49 -1.82 2.31
CA ASP A 170 4.81 -0.54 2.95
C ASP A 170 3.58 0.08 3.66
N ARG A 171 2.66 -0.78 4.14
CA ARG A 171 1.58 -0.45 5.07
C ARG A 171 2.15 -0.52 6.49
N ARG A 172 2.40 0.64 7.07
CA ARG A 172 3.01 0.79 8.41
C ARG A 172 1.99 0.81 9.53
N PHE A 173 0.73 1.09 9.21
CA PHE A 173 -0.36 1.27 10.15
C PHE A 173 -1.48 0.35 9.78
N GLU A 174 -2.03 -0.33 10.78
CA GLU A 174 -3.14 -1.24 10.53
C GLU A 174 -4.47 -0.47 10.52
N ARG A 175 -4.65 0.52 11.40
CA ARG A 175 -5.97 1.06 11.76
C ARG A 175 -6.63 2.10 10.83
N LEU A 176 -6.29 2.09 9.55
CA LEU A 176 -7.29 2.43 8.53
C LEU A 176 -8.25 1.21 8.32
N GLN A 177 -8.58 0.51 9.44
CA GLN A 177 -8.72 -0.94 9.65
C GLN A 177 -10.04 -1.59 9.21
N GLU A 178 -10.99 -0.86 8.62
CA GLU A 178 -12.19 -1.52 8.05
C GLU A 178 -11.96 -2.01 6.60
N ARG A 179 -10.76 -1.80 6.03
CA ARG A 179 -10.50 -2.02 4.60
C ARG A 179 -9.47 -3.09 4.23
N TYR A 180 -8.80 -3.70 5.21
CA TYR A 180 -7.70 -4.66 4.97
C TYR A 180 -7.83 -5.91 5.85
N VAL A 181 -8.98 -6.56 5.74
CA VAL A 181 -9.44 -7.69 6.58
C VAL A 181 -8.54 -8.94 6.47
N SER A 182 -7.62 -9.01 5.51
CA SER A 182 -6.74 -10.17 5.35
C SER A 182 -5.69 -10.33 6.45
N THR A 183 -5.31 -9.25 7.16
CA THR A 183 -4.38 -9.36 8.29
C THR A 183 -5.05 -10.07 9.46
N ASN A 184 -6.32 -9.76 9.71
CA ASN A 184 -7.17 -10.35 10.74
C ASN A 184 -7.34 -11.87 10.54
N TYR A 185 -7.50 -12.32 9.29
CA TYR A 185 -7.59 -13.76 8.99
C TYR A 185 -6.43 -14.59 9.56
N PHE A 186 -5.18 -14.11 9.48
CA PHE A 186 -4.02 -14.84 9.99
C PHE A 186 -3.76 -14.66 11.49
N VAL A 187 -4.28 -13.60 12.10
CA VAL A 187 -3.97 -13.24 13.49
C VAL A 187 -5.14 -13.45 14.46
N ASP A 188 -6.37 -13.62 13.97
CA ASP A 188 -7.56 -13.82 14.81
C ASP A 188 -7.74 -15.30 15.22
N LYS A 189 -7.28 -16.23 14.38
CA LYS A 189 -7.21 -17.65 14.74
C LYS A 189 -5.94 -17.92 15.54
N GLN A 190 -6.09 -18.34 16.79
CA GLN A 190 -4.98 -18.59 17.72
C GLN A 190 -3.90 -19.53 17.14
N GLU A 191 -4.31 -20.55 16.38
CA GLU A 191 -3.37 -21.47 15.72
C GLU A 191 -2.52 -20.78 14.64
N LEU A 192 -3.15 -19.96 13.78
CA LEU A 192 -2.46 -19.22 12.72
C LEU A 192 -1.53 -18.15 13.29
N LYS A 193 -2.00 -17.47 14.35
CA LYS A 193 -1.18 -16.53 15.12
C LYS A 193 0.07 -17.21 15.70
N THR A 194 -0.09 -18.38 16.31
CA THR A 194 1.03 -19.14 16.89
C THR A 194 2.05 -19.54 15.81
N ARG A 195 1.59 -20.01 14.64
CA ARG A 195 2.45 -20.33 13.49
C ARG A 195 3.18 -19.08 12.97
N TYR A 196 2.50 -17.94 12.94
CA TYR A 196 3.08 -16.68 12.51
C TYR A 196 4.17 -16.18 13.47
N GLU A 197 3.91 -16.18 14.77
CA GLU A 197 4.90 -15.83 15.79
C GLU A 197 6.13 -16.74 15.73
N ALA A 198 5.93 -18.05 15.49
CA ALA A 198 7.02 -18.99 15.28
C ALA A 198 7.86 -18.62 14.04
N THR A 199 7.21 -18.16 12.96
CA THR A 199 7.90 -17.64 11.76
C THR A 199 8.74 -16.42 12.08
N ILE A 200 8.20 -15.40 12.75
CA ILE A 200 8.97 -14.20 13.11
C ILE A 200 10.16 -14.54 14.02
N LYS A 201 9.97 -15.40 15.05
CA LYS A 201 11.05 -15.90 15.92
C LYS A 201 12.16 -16.60 15.11
N SER A 202 11.78 -17.45 14.15
CA SER A 202 12.73 -18.15 13.28
C SER A 202 13.48 -17.19 12.36
N LEU A 203 12.81 -16.20 11.78
CA LEU A 203 13.44 -15.18 10.92
C LEU A 203 14.47 -14.35 11.69
N ILE A 204 14.16 -13.94 12.92
CA ILE A 204 15.11 -13.22 13.78
C ILE A 204 16.35 -14.09 14.03
N LYS A 205 16.16 -15.35 14.43
CA LYS A 205 17.26 -16.26 14.81
C LYS A 205 18.10 -16.73 13.62
N THR A 206 17.45 -17.17 12.53
CA THR A 206 18.08 -17.94 11.44
C THR A 206 18.03 -17.23 10.10
N GLY A 207 17.09 -16.31 9.90
CA GLY A 207 16.83 -15.68 8.60
C GLY A 207 15.95 -16.50 7.66
N THR A 208 15.43 -17.65 8.12
CA THR A 208 14.47 -18.49 7.38
C THR A 208 13.38 -19.02 8.33
N SER A 209 12.36 -19.68 7.80
CA SER A 209 11.29 -20.36 8.55
C SER A 209 10.88 -21.65 7.86
N LYS A 210 10.65 -22.71 8.67
CA LYS A 210 10.11 -24.01 8.23
C LYS A 210 8.69 -24.27 8.72
N VAL A 211 7.98 -23.22 9.11
CA VAL A 211 6.59 -23.34 9.58
C VAL A 211 5.70 -23.58 8.37
N ASP A 212 4.96 -24.68 8.43
CA ASP A 212 4.06 -25.13 7.38
C ASP A 212 2.62 -24.68 7.62
N TYR A 213 1.95 -24.33 6.53
CA TYR A 213 0.56 -23.93 6.45
C TYR A 213 -0.28 -24.86 5.56
N GLU A 214 0.17 -26.10 5.28
CA GLU A 214 -0.50 -27.10 4.44
C GLU A 214 -2.00 -27.29 4.76
N TRP A 215 -2.38 -27.19 6.04
CA TRP A 215 -3.76 -27.36 6.49
C TRP A 215 -4.61 -26.07 6.46
N LEU A 216 -4.07 -24.97 5.95
CA LEU A 216 -4.83 -23.74 5.78
C LEU A 216 -5.78 -23.89 4.58
N GLY A 217 -7.08 -23.89 4.87
CA GLY A 217 -8.14 -24.09 3.88
C GLY A 217 -8.98 -22.85 3.61
N TYR A 218 -9.53 -22.77 2.42
CA TYR A 218 -10.37 -21.66 1.95
C TYR A 218 -11.65 -21.46 2.77
N TYR A 219 -12.23 -22.53 3.33
CA TYR A 219 -13.48 -22.44 4.10
C TYR A 219 -13.39 -21.57 5.35
N ASP A 220 -12.18 -21.26 5.79
CA ASP A 220 -11.94 -20.39 6.91
C ASP A 220 -11.97 -18.90 6.52
N TYR A 221 -11.94 -18.58 5.22
CA TYR A 221 -11.76 -17.23 4.68
C TYR A 221 -13.12 -16.57 4.35
N HIS A 222 -13.33 -15.33 4.78
CA HIS A 222 -14.59 -14.60 4.60
C HIS A 222 -14.74 -14.03 3.18
N ILE A 223 -15.01 -14.89 2.22
CA ILE A 223 -14.95 -14.60 0.78
C ILE A 223 -15.97 -13.59 0.26
N GLU A 224 -17.02 -13.38 1.04
CA GLU A 224 -18.07 -12.41 0.76
C GLU A 224 -17.63 -10.99 1.14
N ASP A 225 -16.52 -10.86 1.88
CA ASP A 225 -15.94 -9.58 2.25
C ASP A 225 -15.01 -9.05 1.15
N ARG A 226 -15.52 -8.07 0.41
CA ARG A 226 -14.74 -7.36 -0.62
C ARG A 226 -13.58 -6.52 -0.09
N TYR A 227 -13.44 -6.37 1.24
CA TYR A 227 -12.40 -5.57 1.89
C TYR A 227 -11.23 -6.38 2.42
N LEU A 228 -11.06 -7.60 1.91
CA LEU A 228 -9.91 -8.44 2.18
C LEU A 228 -8.70 -7.96 1.37
N GLY A 229 -7.50 -7.98 1.97
CA GLY A 229 -6.25 -7.68 1.25
C GLY A 229 -5.96 -8.64 0.10
N LEU A 230 -6.51 -9.86 0.14
CA LEU A 230 -6.60 -10.76 -1.00
C LEU A 230 -8.08 -11.07 -1.25
N ASN A 231 -8.69 -10.35 -2.18
CA ASN A 231 -10.12 -10.38 -2.41
C ASN A 231 -10.48 -11.33 -3.57
N PHE A 232 -11.38 -12.28 -3.28
CA PHE A 232 -11.91 -13.30 -4.19
C PHE A 232 -13.39 -13.09 -4.53
N PHE A 233 -13.97 -11.93 -4.19
CA PHE A 233 -15.40 -11.67 -4.35
C PHE A 233 -15.85 -11.72 -5.81
N ASN A 234 -14.98 -11.34 -6.75
CA ASN A 234 -15.26 -11.41 -8.18
C ASN A 234 -14.78 -12.75 -8.74
N GLU A 235 -15.69 -13.53 -9.33
CA GLU A 235 -15.41 -14.87 -9.83
C GLU A 235 -14.33 -14.92 -10.93
N ASN A 236 -14.11 -13.80 -11.63
CA ASN A 236 -13.20 -13.70 -12.77
C ASN A 236 -11.94 -12.89 -12.48
N THR A 237 -11.78 -12.37 -11.27
CA THR A 237 -10.57 -11.63 -10.89
C THR A 237 -10.19 -11.84 -9.44
N ILE A 238 -8.89 -11.97 -9.17
CA ILE A 238 -8.35 -11.85 -7.81
C ILE A 238 -7.82 -10.43 -7.64
N GLU A 239 -8.15 -9.78 -6.54
CA GLU A 239 -7.70 -8.43 -6.25
C GLU A 239 -6.76 -8.42 -5.02
N PHE A 240 -5.59 -7.84 -5.20
CA PHE A 240 -4.59 -7.61 -4.15
C PHE A 240 -4.72 -6.17 -3.65
N ARG A 241 -5.34 -5.99 -2.49
CA ARG A 241 -5.65 -4.68 -1.91
C ARG A 241 -4.62 -4.20 -0.88
N MET A 242 -3.64 -5.01 -0.53
CA MET A 242 -2.78 -4.74 0.64
C MET A 242 -1.73 -3.64 0.46
N PHE A 243 -1.43 -3.19 -0.76
CA PHE A 243 -0.32 -2.26 -0.98
C PHE A 243 -0.70 -0.83 -0.57
N ALA A 244 0.23 -0.14 0.07
CA ALA A 244 0.12 1.29 0.33
C ALA A 244 0.28 2.08 -0.97
N GLY A 245 -0.45 3.19 -1.07
CA GLY A 245 -0.35 4.07 -2.22
C GLY A 245 1.08 4.57 -2.43
N THR A 246 1.42 4.77 -3.70
CA THR A 246 2.72 5.26 -4.12
C THR A 246 2.59 6.16 -5.33
N ASN A 247 3.32 7.28 -5.31
CA ASN A 247 3.52 8.15 -6.47
C ASN A 247 4.84 7.81 -7.20
N ASN A 248 5.41 6.64 -6.92
CA ASN A 248 6.56 6.09 -7.62
C ASN A 248 6.15 4.83 -8.39
N PHE A 249 6.07 4.98 -9.70
CA PHE A 249 5.70 3.95 -10.66
C PHE A 249 6.69 2.77 -10.70
N PHE A 250 7.94 2.95 -10.25
CA PHE A 250 8.87 1.82 -10.06
C PHE A 250 8.38 0.90 -8.93
N ASP A 251 7.84 1.46 -7.84
CA ASP A 251 7.30 0.66 -6.73
C ASP A 251 6.04 -0.09 -7.16
N ILE A 252 5.21 0.53 -8.02
CA ILE A 252 4.04 -0.13 -8.63
C ILE A 252 4.48 -1.35 -9.44
N PHE A 253 5.51 -1.21 -10.29
CA PHE A 253 6.02 -2.32 -11.10
C PHE A 253 6.68 -3.41 -10.26
N LYS A 254 7.35 -3.04 -9.16
CA LYS A 254 7.87 -4.01 -8.18
C LYS A 254 6.74 -4.85 -7.59
N ASN A 255 5.65 -4.22 -7.17
CA ASN A 255 4.47 -4.90 -6.63
C ASN A 255 3.79 -5.77 -7.67
N LEU A 256 3.60 -5.26 -8.89
CA LEU A 256 3.03 -6.00 -10.02
C LEU A 256 3.88 -7.23 -10.37
N THR A 257 5.20 -7.08 -10.41
CA THR A 257 6.12 -8.19 -10.67
C THR A 257 6.01 -9.27 -9.61
N PHE A 258 5.96 -8.89 -8.34
CA PHE A 258 5.82 -9.86 -7.26
C PHE A 258 4.47 -10.58 -7.33
N VAL A 259 3.36 -9.87 -7.54
CA VAL A 259 2.04 -10.48 -7.74
C VAL A 259 2.07 -11.46 -8.92
N ARG A 260 2.65 -11.07 -10.06
CA ARG A 260 2.79 -11.94 -11.24
C ARG A 260 3.56 -13.23 -10.92
N VAL A 261 4.69 -13.14 -10.23
CA VAL A 261 5.48 -14.32 -9.85
C VAL A 261 4.70 -15.28 -8.96
N ILE A 262 3.88 -14.75 -8.04
CA ILE A 262 3.04 -15.55 -7.16
C ILE A 262 1.91 -16.23 -7.95
N VAL A 263 1.28 -15.52 -8.87
CA VAL A 263 0.25 -16.07 -9.75
C VAL A 263 0.81 -17.23 -10.56
N ASP A 264 1.98 -17.06 -11.19
CA ASP A 264 2.64 -18.10 -11.97
C ASP A 264 2.93 -19.35 -11.11
N LEU A 265 3.40 -19.16 -9.88
CA LEU A 265 3.66 -20.26 -8.93
C LEU A 265 2.36 -20.98 -8.52
N VAL A 266 1.28 -20.24 -8.28
CA VAL A 266 -0.01 -20.83 -7.92
C VAL A 266 -0.58 -21.66 -9.07
N ASP A 267 -0.45 -21.18 -10.31
CA ASP A 267 -0.88 -21.92 -11.49
C ASP A 267 -0.10 -23.23 -11.61
N GLU A 268 1.23 -23.16 -11.53
CA GLU A 268 2.10 -24.34 -11.60
C GLU A 268 1.71 -25.39 -10.55
N ILE A 269 1.57 -25.00 -9.28
CA ILE A 269 1.17 -25.89 -8.18
C ILE A 269 -0.26 -26.45 -8.39
N SER A 270 -1.16 -25.65 -8.96
CA SER A 270 -2.54 -26.05 -9.22
C SER A 270 -2.66 -27.03 -10.37
N GLU A 271 -1.84 -26.87 -11.41
CA GLU A 271 -1.76 -27.76 -12.57
C GLU A 271 -1.10 -29.09 -12.23
N LEU A 272 0.07 -29.05 -11.59
CA LEU A 272 0.84 -30.24 -11.25
C LEU A 272 0.18 -31.06 -10.13
N ARG A 273 -0.68 -30.43 -9.32
CA ARG A 273 -1.26 -31.00 -8.08
C ARG A 273 -0.22 -31.54 -7.10
N VAL A 274 1.01 -31.06 -7.20
CA VAL A 274 2.08 -31.33 -6.22
C VAL A 274 2.19 -30.10 -5.34
N ASN A 275 1.87 -30.24 -4.05
CA ASN A 275 1.94 -29.14 -3.09
C ASN A 275 3.38 -28.93 -2.57
N ASP A 276 4.39 -28.88 -3.44
CA ASP A 276 5.80 -28.84 -3.03
C ASP A 276 6.28 -27.47 -2.48
N VAL A 277 5.39 -26.63 -1.96
CA VAL A 277 5.73 -25.38 -1.25
C VAL A 277 5.16 -25.42 0.16
N PHE A 278 5.92 -26.04 1.05
CA PHE A 278 5.55 -26.25 2.45
C PHE A 278 6.23 -25.25 3.40
N ASP A 279 7.22 -24.49 2.92
CA ASP A 279 7.99 -23.57 3.74
C ASP A 279 8.47 -22.32 2.99
N LEU A 280 8.97 -21.37 3.76
CA LEU A 280 9.43 -20.08 3.25
C LEU A 280 10.69 -20.23 2.39
N GLU A 281 11.57 -21.19 2.71
CA GLU A 281 12.79 -21.43 1.94
C GLU A 281 12.47 -21.89 0.51
N THR A 282 11.52 -22.81 0.38
CA THR A 282 11.06 -23.30 -0.92
C THR A 282 10.28 -22.25 -1.68
N PHE A 283 9.41 -21.51 -1.00
CA PHE A 283 8.72 -20.36 -1.59
C PHE A 283 9.73 -19.37 -2.19
N VAL A 284 10.75 -18.98 -1.42
CA VAL A 284 11.73 -17.98 -1.85
C VAL A 284 12.54 -18.46 -3.05
N ARG A 285 13.01 -19.72 -3.02
CA ARG A 285 13.74 -20.33 -4.13
C ARG A 285 12.92 -20.37 -5.42
N ARG A 286 11.65 -20.74 -5.34
CA ARG A 286 10.77 -20.86 -6.52
C ARG A 286 10.35 -19.50 -7.08
N THR A 287 10.20 -18.50 -6.21
CA THR A 287 9.86 -17.13 -6.61
C THR A 287 11.08 -16.25 -6.89
N GLN A 288 12.31 -16.77 -6.72
CA GLN A 288 13.57 -16.02 -6.85
C GLN A 288 13.56 -14.72 -6.03
N SER A 289 13.04 -14.80 -4.81
CA SER A 289 12.78 -13.64 -3.94
C SER A 289 13.78 -13.51 -2.80
N GLU A 290 14.99 -14.06 -2.95
CA GLU A 290 16.04 -14.11 -1.91
C GLU A 290 16.42 -12.72 -1.41
N LEU A 291 16.51 -11.74 -2.33
CA LEU A 291 16.81 -10.36 -1.97
C LEU A 291 15.68 -9.75 -1.14
N MET A 292 14.42 -10.03 -1.48
CA MET A 292 13.27 -9.53 -0.71
C MET A 292 13.27 -10.14 0.69
N LEU A 293 13.46 -11.45 0.82
CA LEU A 293 13.57 -12.11 2.12
C LEU A 293 14.71 -11.49 2.95
N LYS A 294 15.87 -11.28 2.34
CA LYS A 294 17.04 -10.69 3.01
C LYS A 294 16.73 -9.29 3.56
N GLU A 295 16.09 -8.42 2.79
CA GLU A 295 15.69 -7.09 3.25
C GLU A 295 14.59 -7.14 4.32
N THR A 296 13.60 -8.03 4.17
CA THR A 296 12.57 -8.27 5.19
C THR A 296 13.19 -8.74 6.52
N VAL A 297 14.10 -9.72 6.50
CA VAL A 297 14.80 -10.23 7.70
C VAL A 297 15.64 -9.15 8.35
N ARG A 298 16.37 -8.35 7.56
CA ARG A 298 17.14 -7.21 8.07
C ARG A 298 16.23 -6.23 8.79
N TYR A 299 15.09 -5.90 8.20
CA TYR A 299 14.13 -4.99 8.79
C TYR A 299 13.51 -5.56 10.09
N ILE A 300 13.05 -6.81 10.09
CA ILE A 300 12.50 -7.49 11.27
C ILE A 300 13.52 -7.50 12.42
N ARG A 301 14.76 -7.91 12.15
CA ARG A 301 15.85 -7.90 13.16
C ARG A 301 16.10 -6.50 13.70
N PHE A 302 16.11 -5.49 12.83
CA PHE A 302 16.29 -4.11 13.24
C PHE A 302 15.18 -3.65 14.19
N VAL A 303 13.91 -3.83 13.82
CA VAL A 303 12.78 -3.33 14.64
C VAL A 303 12.66 -4.05 15.97
N ASN A 304 12.83 -5.38 16.00
CA ASN A 304 12.82 -6.17 17.23
C ASN A 304 14.04 -5.85 18.13
N MET A 305 15.20 -5.51 17.56
CA MET A 305 16.33 -5.02 18.36
C MET A 305 16.04 -3.65 18.98
N GLN A 306 15.34 -2.74 18.28
CA GLN A 306 14.96 -1.44 18.86
C GLN A 306 13.94 -1.59 19.97
N GLU A 307 13.02 -2.55 19.85
CA GLU A 307 12.02 -2.86 20.88
C GLU A 307 12.66 -3.34 22.16
N ASN A 308 13.59 -4.30 22.07
CA ASN A 308 14.37 -4.76 23.22
C ASN A 308 15.18 -3.63 23.89
N LYS A 309 15.53 -2.58 23.13
CA LYS A 309 16.21 -1.38 23.65
C LYS A 309 15.25 -0.28 24.13
N GLN A 310 13.94 -0.53 24.13
CA GLN A 310 12.89 0.45 24.46
C GLN A 310 13.00 1.74 23.62
N ARG A 311 13.33 1.60 22.34
CA ARG A 311 13.48 2.74 21.39
C ARG A 311 12.34 2.86 20.39
N ILE A 312 11.49 1.84 20.35
CA ILE A 312 10.24 1.78 19.60
C ILE A 312 9.14 1.50 20.62
N PHE A 313 7.97 2.13 20.44
CA PHE A 313 6.87 2.04 21.38
C PHE A 313 5.59 1.83 20.62
N TYR A 314 4.70 1.00 21.17
CA TYR A 314 3.36 0.87 20.65
C TYR A 314 2.59 2.16 20.93
N ASN A 315 2.03 2.77 19.89
CA ASN A 315 1.23 3.95 20.05
C ASN A 315 -0.26 3.59 20.09
N ASN A 316 -0.99 4.19 21.02
CA ASN A 316 -2.40 3.91 21.23
C ASN A 316 -3.33 4.85 20.44
N PHE A 317 -2.80 5.61 19.49
CA PHE A 317 -3.60 6.51 18.67
C PHE A 317 -4.48 5.72 17.71
N MET A 318 -5.79 5.92 17.81
CA MET A 318 -6.78 5.13 17.08
C MET A 318 -6.65 5.22 15.56
N PHE A 319 -6.05 6.27 14.98
CA PHE A 319 -5.94 6.36 13.51
C PHE A 319 -4.67 5.71 12.97
N LEU A 320 -3.65 5.53 13.80
CA LEU A 320 -2.34 5.05 13.35
C LEU A 320 -1.86 3.91 14.25
N ASP A 321 -2.67 2.88 14.45
CA ASP A 321 -2.33 1.69 15.24
C ASP A 321 -1.06 1.00 14.69
N ALA A 322 0.07 1.26 15.35
CA ALA A 322 1.38 0.80 14.96
C ALA A 322 2.40 1.04 16.08
N TYR A 323 3.52 0.34 16.00
CA TYR A 323 4.71 0.74 16.71
C TYR A 323 5.38 1.91 15.99
N TRP A 324 6.04 2.82 16.70
CA TRP A 324 6.87 3.83 16.06
C TRP A 324 8.15 4.16 16.81
N TYR A 325 9.14 4.67 16.08
CA TYR A 325 10.43 5.10 16.64
C TYR A 325 10.89 6.41 16.00
N ARG A 326 11.76 7.15 16.71
CA ARG A 326 12.28 8.43 16.21
C ARG A 326 13.25 8.25 15.05
N VAL A 327 13.11 9.09 14.04
CA VAL A 327 14.01 9.16 12.89
C VAL A 327 14.82 10.47 12.96
N SER A 328 16.11 10.38 12.66
CA SER A 328 16.97 11.55 12.50
C SER A 328 16.55 12.33 11.26
N ILE A 329 16.61 13.67 11.30
CA ILE A 329 16.31 14.56 10.16
C ILE A 329 17.02 14.15 8.86
N ASN A 330 18.23 13.60 8.96
CA ASN A 330 19.03 13.19 7.79
C ASN A 330 18.51 11.91 7.13
N ASN A 331 17.67 11.14 7.82
CA ASN A 331 17.11 9.87 7.37
C ASN A 331 15.59 9.96 7.17
N VAL A 332 15.02 11.17 7.18
CA VAL A 332 13.58 11.37 6.95
C VAL A 332 13.26 11.11 5.49
N GLU A 333 12.29 10.23 5.28
CA GLU A 333 11.83 9.77 3.97
C GLU A 333 10.32 10.02 3.83
N ARG A 334 9.73 9.63 2.70
CA ARG A 334 8.28 9.62 2.53
C ARG A 334 7.61 8.69 3.56
N LYS A 335 6.39 9.02 3.96
CA LYS A 335 5.55 8.31 4.96
C LYS A 335 6.07 8.36 6.39
N GLU A 336 7.16 9.08 6.65
CA GLU A 336 7.51 9.42 8.03
C GLU A 336 6.47 10.37 8.60
N LEU A 337 6.13 10.20 9.87
CA LEU A 337 5.24 11.11 10.57
C LEU A 337 6.05 12.23 11.19
N ALA A 338 5.44 13.39 11.36
CA ALA A 338 6.04 14.53 12.05
C ALA A 338 5.07 15.09 13.09
N LEU A 339 5.61 15.36 14.27
CA LEU A 339 4.92 16.01 15.37
C LEU A 339 5.72 17.21 15.85
N LYS A 340 5.06 18.31 16.20
CA LYS A 340 5.73 19.40 16.90
C LYS A 340 6.35 18.87 18.19
N LYS A 341 7.56 19.32 18.52
CA LYS A 341 8.28 18.85 19.73
C LYS A 341 7.47 19.00 21.01
N ALA A 342 6.76 20.12 21.17
CA ALA A 342 5.91 20.35 22.35
C ALA A 342 4.81 19.27 22.49
N VAL A 343 4.04 19.04 21.42
CA VAL A 343 3.00 18.00 21.36
C VAL A 343 3.59 16.62 21.64
N TYR A 344 4.74 16.32 21.06
CA TYR A 344 5.40 15.05 21.28
C TYR A 344 5.89 14.85 22.72
N GLN A 345 6.31 15.91 23.43
CA GLN A 345 6.61 15.80 24.87
C GLN A 345 5.36 15.51 25.70
N ASP A 346 4.24 16.15 25.39
CA ASP A 346 2.98 15.89 26.09
C ASP A 346 2.48 14.46 25.82
N TYR A 347 2.62 13.99 24.58
CA TYR A 347 2.36 12.60 24.21
C TYR A 347 3.20 11.62 25.06
N LEU A 348 4.50 11.87 25.23
CA LEU A 348 5.36 11.01 26.04
C LEU A 348 4.93 10.96 27.51
N LYS A 349 4.46 12.08 28.08
CA LYS A 349 3.94 12.09 29.46
C LYS A 349 2.70 11.21 29.61
N ILE A 350 1.82 11.19 28.60
CA ILE A 350 0.63 10.32 28.62
C ILE A 350 1.05 8.86 28.46
N MET A 351 1.95 8.57 27.52
CA MET A 351 2.48 7.22 27.29
C MET A 351 3.17 6.65 28.53
N ASP A 352 3.92 7.46 29.27
CA ASP A 352 4.57 7.04 30.51
C ASP A 352 3.55 6.58 31.55
N LYS A 353 2.40 7.26 31.68
CA LYS A 353 1.30 6.87 32.59
C LYS A 353 0.57 5.60 32.16
N ILE A 354 0.58 5.28 30.86
CA ILE A 354 0.00 4.04 30.32
C ILE A 354 0.95 2.86 30.48
N ASN A 355 2.26 3.10 30.60
CA ASN A 355 3.26 2.04 30.73
C ASN A 355 3.00 1.20 32.00
N PRO A 356 2.75 -0.11 31.90
CA PRO A 356 2.49 -0.96 33.06
C PRO A 356 3.65 -1.02 34.07
N ASN A 357 4.87 -0.67 33.64
CA ASN A 357 6.04 -0.61 34.51
C ASN A 357 6.15 0.72 35.28
N ASN A 358 5.27 1.69 35.02
CA ASN A 358 5.22 2.94 35.77
C ASN A 358 4.62 2.68 37.17
N PRO A 359 5.29 3.07 38.27
CA PRO A 359 4.75 2.94 39.62
C PRO A 359 3.36 3.57 39.81
N ASP A 360 3.05 4.63 39.07
CA ASP A 360 1.78 5.35 39.12
C ASP A 360 0.74 4.80 38.12
N HIS A 361 1.03 3.68 37.44
CA HIS A 361 0.13 3.10 36.46
C HIS A 361 -1.20 2.65 37.10
N ASN A 362 -2.30 3.14 36.52
CA ASN A 362 -3.66 2.76 36.91
C ASN A 362 -4.42 2.17 35.72
N CYS A 363 -4.70 0.87 35.80
CA CYS A 363 -5.43 0.14 34.75
C CYS A 363 -6.82 0.73 34.48
N ALA A 364 -7.52 1.24 35.50
CA ALA A 364 -8.86 1.83 35.35
C ALA A 364 -8.83 3.16 34.58
N GLN A 365 -7.70 3.89 34.61
CA GLN A 365 -7.53 5.16 33.91
C GLN A 365 -6.99 4.99 32.49
N THR A 366 -6.42 3.82 32.16
CA THR A 366 -5.77 3.55 30.88
C THR A 366 -6.67 3.86 29.69
N GLN A 367 -7.96 3.49 29.74
CA GLN A 367 -8.89 3.75 28.64
C GLN A 367 -9.14 5.24 28.41
N ASN A 368 -9.16 6.06 29.46
CA ASN A 368 -9.30 7.51 29.35
C ASN A 368 -8.01 8.14 28.80
N LEU A 369 -6.84 7.70 29.26
CA LEU A 369 -5.54 8.17 28.75
C LEU A 369 -5.37 7.84 27.25
N LYS A 370 -5.89 6.71 26.76
CA LYS A 370 -5.92 6.41 25.32
C LYS A 370 -6.77 7.43 24.53
N LYS A 371 -7.93 7.84 25.07
CA LYS A 371 -8.74 8.90 24.46
C LYS A 371 -8.03 10.25 24.48
N ASP A 372 -7.26 10.55 25.53
CA ASP A 372 -6.46 11.78 25.60
C ASP A 372 -5.37 11.80 24.52
N ILE A 373 -4.75 10.65 24.21
CA ILE A 373 -3.84 10.51 23.06
C ILE A 373 -4.57 10.82 21.75
N ASP A 374 -5.79 10.28 21.57
CA ASP A 374 -6.58 10.55 20.37
C ASP A 374 -6.86 12.03 20.19
N LEU A 375 -7.29 12.71 21.26
CA LEU A 375 -7.56 14.14 21.24
C LEU A 375 -6.29 14.97 20.99
N LEU A 376 -5.16 14.58 21.59
CA LEU A 376 -3.88 15.26 21.42
C LEU A 376 -3.35 15.16 19.98
N LEU A 377 -3.48 14.00 19.35
CA LEU A 377 -2.80 13.69 18.10
C LEU A 377 -3.64 13.91 16.83
N VAL A 378 -4.97 13.88 16.92
CA VAL A 378 -5.88 13.85 15.76
C VAL A 378 -5.67 14.98 14.74
N ASN A 379 -5.24 16.16 15.18
CA ASN A 379 -5.00 17.32 14.31
C ASN A 379 -3.55 17.79 14.30
N GLU A 380 -2.65 17.09 14.99
CA GLU A 380 -1.25 17.52 15.17
C GLU A 380 -0.26 16.67 14.35
N ILE A 381 -0.65 15.47 13.93
CA ILE A 381 0.22 14.60 13.14
C ILE A 381 0.23 15.03 11.68
N LEU A 382 1.45 15.26 11.19
CA LEU A 382 1.73 15.43 9.78
C LEU A 382 2.40 14.17 9.22
N GLU A 383 2.26 13.96 7.91
CA GLU A 383 2.95 12.93 7.15
C GLU A 383 3.87 13.59 6.12
N VAL A 384 5.10 13.11 6.02
CA VAL A 384 6.07 13.52 5.01
C VAL A 384 5.69 12.92 3.67
N VAL A 385 5.37 13.76 2.69
CA VAL A 385 5.01 13.32 1.33
C VAL A 385 6.18 13.39 0.35
N TYR A 386 7.12 14.29 0.59
CA TYR A 386 8.30 14.49 -0.26
C TYR A 386 9.41 15.21 0.51
N THR A 387 10.66 14.92 0.16
CA THR A 387 11.84 15.63 0.66
C THR A 387 12.73 16.00 -0.51
N ASP A 388 13.31 17.19 -0.47
CA ASP A 388 14.41 17.57 -1.36
C ASP A 388 15.69 17.83 -0.54
N GLU A 389 16.72 18.39 -1.15
CA GLU A 389 17.99 18.68 -0.48
C GLU A 389 17.82 19.59 0.75
N LYS A 390 16.94 20.59 0.69
CA LYS A 390 16.82 21.67 1.68
C LYS A 390 15.54 21.61 2.49
N LYS A 391 14.47 21.06 1.96
CA LYS A 391 13.11 21.13 2.52
C LYS A 391 12.48 19.76 2.73
N ILE A 392 11.57 19.73 3.69
CA ILE A 392 10.65 18.62 3.96
C ILE A 392 9.24 19.13 3.69
N TYR A 393 8.49 18.37 2.91
CA TYR A 393 7.12 18.67 2.54
C TYR A 393 6.20 17.70 3.27
N MET A 394 5.29 18.27 4.05
CA MET A 394 4.40 17.53 4.93
C MET A 394 2.95 17.89 4.66
N VAL A 395 2.04 16.96 4.89
CA VAL A 395 0.59 17.20 4.88
C VAL A 395 0.02 16.73 6.20
N SER A 396 -1.14 17.25 6.60
CA SER A 396 -1.85 16.66 7.74
C SER A 396 -2.16 15.19 7.46
N VAL A 397 -2.15 14.30 8.45
CA VAL A 397 -2.64 12.92 8.24
C VAL A 397 -4.15 12.91 7.94
N ARG A 398 -4.89 13.93 8.40
CA ARG A 398 -6.35 14.03 8.27
C ARG A 398 -6.80 15.40 7.75
N GLY A 399 -7.89 15.41 6.97
CA GLY A 399 -8.56 16.63 6.54
C GLY A 399 -7.92 17.26 5.31
N SER A 400 -6.86 18.04 5.49
CA SER A 400 -6.24 18.82 4.40
C SER A 400 -5.12 18.06 3.68
N THR A 401 -5.00 18.25 2.36
CA THR A 401 -3.83 17.84 1.56
C THR A 401 -2.88 19.02 1.28
N THR A 402 -3.05 20.16 1.95
CA THR A 402 -2.15 21.31 1.80
C THR A 402 -0.76 20.90 2.23
N THR A 403 0.19 21.05 1.31
CA THR A 403 1.58 20.75 1.57
C THR A 403 2.24 21.93 2.29
N ILE A 404 2.84 21.65 3.43
CA ILE A 404 3.65 22.55 4.23
C ILE A 404 5.11 22.23 3.95
N GLY A 405 5.83 23.16 3.31
CA GLY A 405 7.27 23.03 3.07
C GLY A 405 8.07 23.73 4.16
N VAL A 406 8.92 22.99 4.87
CA VAL A 406 9.76 23.51 5.97
C VAL A 406 11.23 23.22 5.66
N ASP A 407 12.12 24.20 5.86
CA ASP A 407 13.56 23.99 5.71
C ASP A 407 14.05 22.95 6.74
N LYS A 408 14.91 22.01 6.32
CA LYS A 408 15.41 20.90 7.17
C LYS A 408 16.02 21.39 8.48
N LYS A 409 16.72 22.54 8.45
CA LYS A 409 17.27 23.16 9.66
C LYS A 409 16.14 23.56 10.62
N GLN A 410 15.13 24.27 10.14
CA GLN A 410 13.97 24.65 10.93
C GLN A 410 13.19 23.42 11.41
N ALA A 411 12.95 22.46 10.52
CA ALA A 411 12.24 21.23 10.81
C ALA A 411 12.91 20.42 11.93
N ASN A 412 14.24 20.34 11.96
CA ASN A 412 15.00 19.70 13.02
C ASN A 412 14.84 20.40 14.39
N HIS A 413 14.57 21.71 14.40
CA HIS A 413 14.32 22.46 15.64
C HIS A 413 12.87 22.32 16.10
N GLU A 414 11.91 22.25 15.19
CA GLU A 414 10.48 22.33 15.52
C GLU A 414 9.78 20.97 15.66
N TYR A 415 10.24 19.95 14.93
CA TYR A 415 9.55 18.67 14.81
C TYR A 415 10.36 17.49 15.35
N VAL A 416 9.62 16.44 15.73
CA VAL A 416 10.12 15.08 15.90
C VAL A 416 9.55 14.25 14.76
N PHE A 417 10.42 13.51 14.09
CA PHE A 417 10.04 12.59 13.03
C PHE A 417 9.94 11.17 13.57
N LEU A 418 8.91 10.44 13.15
CA LEU A 418 8.58 9.10 13.63
C LEU A 418 8.34 8.15 12.45
N ARG A 419 8.95 6.97 12.52
CA ARG A 419 8.67 5.87 11.59
C ARG A 419 7.68 4.90 12.19
N GLY A 420 6.53 4.74 11.53
CA GLY A 420 5.59 3.66 11.82
C GLY A 420 6.14 2.30 11.41
N VAL A 421 5.82 1.27 12.20
CA VAL A 421 6.17 -0.12 11.99
C VAL A 421 4.93 -0.96 12.26
N SER A 422 4.57 -1.80 11.29
CA SER A 422 3.47 -2.74 11.45
C SER A 422 3.74 -3.65 12.64
N ARG A 423 2.74 -3.80 13.54
CA ARG A 423 2.82 -4.72 14.68
C ARG A 423 3.08 -6.16 14.25
N ASN A 424 2.70 -6.53 13.03
CA ASN A 424 2.91 -7.89 12.52
C ASN A 424 4.41 -8.23 12.36
N LEU A 425 5.28 -7.23 12.23
CA LEU A 425 6.73 -7.45 12.11
C LEU A 425 7.46 -7.46 13.46
N ILE A 426 6.73 -7.36 14.57
CA ILE A 426 7.22 -7.22 15.94
C ILE A 426 6.63 -8.37 16.79
N LEU A 427 7.39 -8.90 17.74
CA LEU A 427 7.02 -10.08 18.55
C LEU A 427 6.35 -9.75 19.88
#